data_AF-A0A7V9HZE9-F1
#
_entry.id   AF-A0A7V9HZE9-F1
#
_cell.length_a   1.000
_cell.length_b   1.000
_cell.length_c   1.000
_cell.angle_alpha   90.00
_cell.angle_beta   90.00
_cell.angle_gamma   90.00
#
_symmetry.space_group_name_H-M   'P 1'
#
loop_
_entity.id
_entity.type
_entity.pdbx_description
1 polymer ?
#
loop_
_entity_poly.entity_id
_entity_poly.type
_entity_poly.pdbx_seq_one_letter_code
_entity_poly.pdbx_strand_id
1 'polypeptide(L)'
;MDPKTFPPLIPVILSGGAGTRLWPLSRESAPKPLMLLPDGETLLGKTGQRAAALHGVSEIMTVTNRDHYFHTKDVYASLGAYKPRGCTYLLEPFGRNTAPAIALAALLVESRHGSQAVLLVMPADHLIRDGPAFAAAAACAVALATEGRLVTFGIAPTRAETGFGYIECGQEIGATAYTAVRFVEKPPLTEARAMVAAGNFLWNSGMFAFSAATVLSAFERHAPSVLSAMRTVWQGLRAKSGEPMLEIDPASFAAAPDISFDYAVMEHAAAAAEVAVVRASFDWSDVGSWQAMSALSDSDGEGNSGSGERVAIATRGTFVYAGDRIVATVGVNDLVIVDTPDALLVAHRDHLQRVREVVGELKARGHESYRLHKTVARPWGTYTVLEEGADFKIKRIEVKPGASLSLQLHHRRSEHWVVVRGTLA
;
A
#
# COMPACT_ATOMS: atom_id res chain seq x y z
N MET A 1 -3.74 -3.03 34.66
CA MET A 1 -3.60 -1.62 34.27
C MET A 1 -4.91 -1.20 33.63
N ASP A 2 -5.48 -0.06 34.03
CA ASP A 2 -6.86 0.33 33.71
C ASP A 2 -6.98 0.79 32.24
N PRO A 3 -7.82 0.14 31.40
CA PRO A 3 -8.01 0.50 29.99
C PRO A 3 -8.56 1.93 29.74
N LYS A 4 -8.83 2.72 30.78
CA LYS A 4 -9.33 4.10 30.70
C LYS A 4 -8.27 5.20 30.53
N THR A 5 -6.97 4.88 30.46
CA THR A 5 -5.89 5.91 30.50
C THR A 5 -5.23 6.26 29.17
N PHE A 6 -5.56 5.58 28.06
CA PHE A 6 -4.99 5.91 26.74
C PHE A 6 -6.10 6.28 25.74
N PRO A 7 -5.89 7.31 24.90
CA PRO A 7 -6.83 7.62 23.82
C PRO A 7 -6.95 6.41 22.87
N PRO A 8 -8.13 6.20 22.25
CA PRO A 8 -8.31 5.15 21.25
C PRO A 8 -7.26 5.26 20.13
N LEU A 9 -6.58 4.15 19.81
CA LEU A 9 -5.67 4.06 18.68
C LEU A 9 -6.38 3.47 17.47
N ILE A 10 -6.37 4.19 16.36
CA ILE A 10 -6.97 3.79 15.09
C ILE A 10 -5.87 3.72 14.02
N PRO A 11 -5.33 2.53 13.71
CA PRO A 11 -4.51 2.36 12.52
C PRO A 11 -5.34 2.66 11.27
N VAL A 12 -4.84 3.59 10.45
CA VAL A 12 -5.44 3.99 9.18
C VAL A 12 -4.53 3.48 8.06
N ILE A 13 -4.93 2.37 7.44
CA ILE A 13 -4.20 1.74 6.35
C ILE A 13 -4.59 2.40 5.03
N LEU A 14 -3.65 3.06 4.37
CA LEU A 14 -3.83 3.63 3.04
C LEU A 14 -3.45 2.59 1.99
N SER A 15 -4.47 2.00 1.37
CA SER A 15 -4.32 0.96 0.34
C SER A 15 -4.54 1.54 -1.06
N GLY A 16 -3.61 2.40 -1.46
CA GLY A 16 -3.50 2.93 -2.81
C GLY A 16 -2.27 2.39 -3.56
N GLY A 17 -2.16 2.71 -4.85
CA GLY A 17 -0.95 2.47 -5.64
C GLY A 17 -1.07 1.35 -6.68
N ALA A 18 -1.07 1.74 -7.97
CA ALA A 18 -1.16 0.80 -9.09
C ALA A 18 0.07 -0.12 -9.25
N GLY A 19 1.21 0.21 -8.63
CA GLY A 19 2.38 -0.67 -8.60
C GLY A 19 3.15 -0.81 -9.93
N THR A 20 2.97 0.08 -10.91
CA THR A 20 3.41 -0.09 -12.32
C THR A 20 4.87 -0.51 -12.55
N ARG A 21 5.79 -0.23 -11.62
CA ARG A 21 7.20 -0.66 -11.68
C ARG A 21 7.42 -2.15 -11.39
N LEU A 22 6.40 -2.84 -10.87
CA LEU A 22 6.40 -4.27 -10.55
C LEU A 22 5.61 -5.09 -11.58
N TRP A 23 5.27 -4.51 -12.73
CA TRP A 23 4.79 -5.29 -13.87
C TRP A 23 5.87 -6.35 -14.20
N PRO A 24 5.51 -7.60 -14.55
CA PRO A 24 4.19 -8.14 -14.83
C PRO A 24 3.51 -8.78 -13.62
N LEU A 25 3.98 -8.57 -12.39
CA LEU A 25 3.31 -9.10 -11.21
C LEU A 25 2.21 -8.15 -10.70
N SER A 26 2.41 -6.83 -10.80
CA SER A 26 1.36 -5.85 -10.54
C SER A 26 0.46 -5.63 -11.76
N ARG A 27 -0.82 -5.37 -11.52
CA ARG A 27 -1.80 -4.91 -12.52
C ARG A 27 -2.68 -3.81 -11.92
N GLU A 28 -3.41 -3.08 -12.77
CA GLU A 28 -4.44 -2.14 -12.28
C GLU A 28 -5.48 -2.85 -11.38
N SER A 29 -5.90 -4.07 -11.73
CA SER A 29 -6.84 -4.87 -10.92
C SER A 29 -6.19 -5.64 -9.77
N ALA A 30 -4.86 -5.72 -9.74
CA ALA A 30 -4.07 -6.40 -8.71
C ALA A 30 -2.93 -5.46 -8.29
N PRO A 31 -3.28 -4.36 -7.59
CA PRO A 31 -2.32 -3.34 -7.18
C PRO A 31 -1.32 -3.92 -6.19
N LYS A 32 -0.21 -3.22 -6.03
CA LYS A 32 0.92 -3.64 -5.20
C LYS A 32 0.54 -4.10 -3.78
N PRO A 33 -0.35 -3.43 -3.02
CA PRO A 33 -0.75 -3.90 -1.69
C PRO A 33 -1.30 -5.34 -1.69
N LEU A 34 -1.94 -5.76 -2.78
CA LEU A 34 -2.60 -7.06 -2.94
C LEU A 34 -1.71 -8.11 -3.62
N MET A 35 -0.47 -7.75 -3.96
CA MET A 35 0.50 -8.66 -4.55
C MET A 35 0.96 -9.70 -3.53
N LEU A 36 1.05 -10.97 -3.95
CA LEU A 36 1.63 -12.03 -3.15
C LEU A 36 3.15 -11.92 -3.15
N LEU A 37 3.74 -11.99 -1.96
CA LEU A 37 5.17 -12.10 -1.75
C LEU A 37 5.60 -13.59 -1.83
N PRO A 38 6.91 -13.89 -1.90
CA PRO A 38 7.41 -15.26 -1.97
C PRO A 38 6.98 -16.17 -0.81
N ASP A 39 6.60 -15.59 0.33
CA ASP A 39 6.08 -16.32 1.50
C ASP A 39 4.57 -16.61 1.43
N GLY A 40 3.90 -16.23 0.34
CA GLY A 40 2.48 -16.46 0.14
C GLY A 40 1.56 -15.44 0.83
N GLU A 41 2.11 -14.41 1.46
CA GLU A 41 1.33 -13.33 2.08
C GLU A 41 1.31 -12.06 1.21
N THR A 42 0.32 -11.20 1.41
CA THR A 42 0.26 -9.89 0.75
C THR A 42 0.86 -8.78 1.61
N LEU A 43 1.35 -7.71 1.00
CA LEU A 43 1.84 -6.52 1.72
C LEU A 43 0.74 -5.91 2.61
N LEU A 44 -0.49 -5.85 2.09
CA LEU A 44 -1.67 -5.44 2.85
C LEU A 44 -1.91 -6.36 4.05
N GLY A 45 -1.82 -7.68 3.86
CA GLY A 45 -1.99 -8.67 4.92
C GLY A 45 -0.97 -8.46 6.04
N LYS A 46 0.31 -8.33 5.70
CA LYS A 46 1.39 -8.05 6.66
C LYS A 46 1.18 -6.74 7.41
N THR A 47 0.72 -5.70 6.71
CA THR A 47 0.40 -4.39 7.34
C THR A 47 -0.79 -4.52 8.28
N GLY A 48 -1.83 -5.25 7.89
CA GLY A 48 -2.99 -5.55 8.72
C GLY A 48 -2.64 -6.33 9.99
N GLN A 49 -1.81 -7.38 9.87
CA GLN A 49 -1.31 -8.14 11.02
C GLN A 49 -0.52 -7.24 11.99
N ARG A 50 0.41 -6.43 11.46
CA ARG A 50 1.22 -5.51 12.24
C ARG A 50 0.37 -4.46 12.94
N ALA A 51 -0.63 -3.90 12.26
CA ALA A 51 -1.58 -2.97 12.85
C ALA A 51 -2.43 -3.63 13.94
N ALA A 52 -2.95 -4.84 13.72
CA ALA A 52 -3.79 -5.55 14.68
C ALA A 52 -3.02 -5.99 15.95
N ALA A 53 -1.70 -6.17 15.85
CA ALA A 53 -0.84 -6.54 16.96
C ALA A 53 -0.49 -5.37 17.91
N LEU A 54 -0.80 -4.12 17.54
CA LEU A 54 -0.52 -2.96 18.39
C LEU A 54 -1.43 -2.93 19.63
N HIS A 55 -0.88 -2.44 20.74
CA HIS A 55 -1.65 -2.24 21.97
C HIS A 55 -2.62 -1.07 21.83
N GLY A 56 -3.83 -1.20 22.38
CA GLY A 56 -4.83 -0.12 22.41
C GLY A 56 -5.60 0.10 21.12
N VAL A 57 -5.48 -0.81 20.13
CA VAL A 57 -6.23 -0.72 18.87
C VAL A 57 -7.71 -0.99 19.08
N SER A 58 -8.54 -0.01 18.73
CA SER A 58 -10.00 -0.12 18.79
C SER A 58 -10.58 -0.74 17.52
N GLU A 59 -10.14 -0.28 16.36
CA GLU A 59 -10.47 -0.81 15.04
C GLU A 59 -9.37 -0.47 14.03
N ILE A 60 -9.32 -1.18 12.91
CA ILE A 60 -8.50 -0.80 11.76
C ILE A 60 -9.40 -0.11 10.73
N MET A 61 -9.01 1.09 10.32
CA MET A 61 -9.63 1.78 9.19
C MET A 61 -8.78 1.57 7.95
N THR A 62 -9.40 1.22 6.82
CA THR A 62 -8.71 1.07 5.54
C THR A 62 -9.34 1.99 4.51
N VAL A 63 -8.52 2.87 3.94
CA VAL A 63 -8.91 3.70 2.79
C VAL A 63 -8.39 3.01 1.54
N THR A 64 -9.30 2.66 0.64
CA THR A 64 -8.97 1.88 -0.56
C THR A 64 -9.89 2.26 -1.70
N ASN A 65 -9.50 1.98 -2.94
CA ASN A 65 -10.42 2.11 -4.06
C ASN A 65 -11.59 1.11 -3.93
N ARG A 66 -12.79 1.56 -4.31
CA ARG A 66 -14.02 0.74 -4.42
C ARG A 66 -13.78 -0.61 -5.10
N ASP A 67 -13.02 -0.64 -6.19
CA ASP A 67 -12.78 -1.85 -6.98
C ASP A 67 -11.95 -2.90 -6.24
N HIS A 68 -11.19 -2.49 -5.22
CA HIS A 68 -10.32 -3.37 -4.44
C HIS A 68 -10.98 -3.85 -3.13
N TYR A 69 -12.14 -3.29 -2.74
CA TYR A 69 -12.81 -3.56 -1.46
C TYR A 69 -12.94 -5.05 -1.11
N PHE A 70 -13.49 -5.85 -2.03
CA PHE A 70 -13.71 -7.27 -1.77
C PHE A 70 -12.41 -8.04 -1.61
N HIS A 71 -11.37 -7.66 -2.37
CA HIS A 71 -10.07 -8.30 -2.29
C HIS A 71 -9.35 -7.93 -0.98
N THR A 72 -9.42 -6.67 -0.57
CA THR A 72 -8.96 -6.19 0.74
C THR A 72 -9.66 -6.94 1.88
N LYS A 73 -10.98 -7.14 1.78
CA LYS A 73 -11.76 -7.90 2.76
C LYS A 73 -11.36 -9.36 2.82
N ASP A 74 -11.13 -10.00 1.67
CA ASP A 74 -10.66 -11.39 1.60
C ASP A 74 -9.27 -11.53 2.25
N VAL A 75 -8.35 -10.59 1.99
CA VAL A 75 -7.03 -10.54 2.62
C VAL A 75 -7.17 -10.49 4.15
N TYR A 76 -7.96 -9.57 4.70
CA TYR A 76 -8.15 -9.50 6.15
C TYR A 76 -8.87 -10.72 6.74
N ALA A 77 -9.79 -11.33 5.99
CA ALA A 77 -10.46 -12.56 6.41
C ALA A 77 -9.48 -13.75 6.50
N SER A 78 -8.43 -13.77 5.67
CA SER A 78 -7.41 -14.81 5.65
C SER A 78 -6.39 -14.72 6.80
N LEU A 79 -6.37 -13.61 7.57
CA LEU A 79 -5.37 -13.38 8.62
C LEU A 79 -5.52 -14.26 9.88
N GLY A 80 -6.54 -15.12 9.95
CA GLY A 80 -6.72 -16.08 11.04
C GLY A 80 -6.74 -15.42 12.42
N ALA A 81 -5.81 -15.81 13.30
CA ALA A 81 -5.69 -15.29 14.67
C ALA A 81 -5.34 -13.79 14.74
N TYR A 82 -4.81 -13.21 13.65
CA TYR A 82 -4.46 -11.80 13.54
C TYR A 82 -5.58 -10.94 12.95
N LYS A 83 -6.80 -11.51 12.82
CA LYS A 83 -7.95 -10.77 12.30
C LYS A 83 -8.23 -9.53 13.17
N PRO A 84 -8.38 -8.33 12.57
CA PRO A 84 -8.74 -7.13 13.32
C PRO A 84 -10.05 -7.31 14.09
N ARG A 85 -10.12 -6.76 15.31
CA ARG A 85 -11.34 -6.79 16.13
C ARG A 85 -12.52 -6.07 15.47
N GLY A 86 -12.23 -5.04 14.69
CA GLY A 86 -13.17 -4.33 13.83
C GLY A 86 -12.42 -3.76 12.62
N CYS A 87 -13.10 -3.73 11.47
CA CYS A 87 -12.59 -3.10 10.26
C CYS A 87 -13.62 -2.11 9.73
N THR A 88 -13.16 -0.91 9.40
CA THR A 88 -13.93 0.09 8.66
C THR A 88 -13.26 0.38 7.33
N TYR A 89 -14.05 0.48 6.26
CA TYR A 89 -13.57 0.74 4.92
C TYR A 89 -14.13 2.07 4.40
N LEU A 90 -13.23 2.97 3.99
CA LEU A 90 -13.56 4.17 3.21
C LEU A 90 -13.23 3.85 1.74
N LEU A 91 -14.26 3.83 0.89
CA LEU A 91 -14.12 3.40 -0.51
C LEU A 91 -14.02 4.60 -1.45
N GLU A 92 -12.81 4.87 -1.94
CA GLU A 92 -12.55 5.93 -2.91
C GLU A 92 -13.06 5.52 -4.32
N PRO A 93 -13.80 6.39 -5.02
CA PRO A 93 -14.26 6.11 -6.38
C PRO A 93 -13.11 6.20 -7.41
N PHE A 94 -12.11 7.05 -7.14
CA PHE A 94 -10.89 7.24 -7.92
C PHE A 94 -9.81 7.84 -7.02
N GLY A 95 -8.53 7.76 -7.39
CA GLY A 95 -7.44 8.25 -6.54
C GLY A 95 -7.33 9.77 -6.52
N ARG A 96 -7.06 10.34 -5.32
CA ARG A 96 -6.74 11.76 -5.09
C ARG A 96 -5.52 11.95 -4.16
N ASN A 97 -4.63 10.95 -4.14
CA ASN A 97 -3.43 10.91 -3.30
C ASN A 97 -3.76 10.92 -1.79
N THR A 98 -2.77 11.08 -0.90
CA THR A 98 -2.92 10.74 0.52
C THR A 98 -3.62 11.80 1.37
N ALA A 99 -3.60 13.09 1.00
CA ALA A 99 -4.18 14.13 1.84
C ALA A 99 -5.71 14.02 2.01
N PRO A 100 -6.50 13.85 0.93
CA PRO A 100 -7.95 13.67 1.06
C PRO A 100 -8.33 12.41 1.85
N ALA A 101 -7.61 11.31 1.60
CA ALA A 101 -7.80 10.05 2.32
C ALA A 101 -7.62 10.21 3.85
N ILE A 102 -6.54 10.87 4.27
CA ILE A 102 -6.25 11.12 5.69
C ILE A 102 -7.25 12.11 6.29
N ALA A 103 -7.61 13.18 5.59
CA ALA A 103 -8.57 14.17 6.08
C ALA A 103 -9.96 13.54 6.31
N LEU A 104 -10.44 12.72 5.37
CA LEU A 104 -11.73 12.02 5.53
C LEU A 104 -11.67 10.98 6.65
N ALA A 105 -10.57 10.24 6.78
CA ALA A 105 -10.35 9.30 7.88
C ALA A 105 -10.37 10.03 9.24
N ALA A 106 -9.72 11.19 9.35
CA ALA A 106 -9.71 12.00 10.56
C ALA A 106 -11.10 12.49 10.96
N LEU A 107 -11.91 12.95 10.01
CA LEU A 107 -13.31 13.36 10.26
C LEU A 107 -14.15 12.19 10.80
N LEU A 108 -13.99 11.00 10.22
CA LEU A 108 -14.70 9.80 10.68
C LEU A 108 -14.22 9.35 12.07
N VAL A 109 -12.90 9.33 12.30
CA VAL A 109 -12.31 8.98 13.59
C VAL A 109 -12.76 9.95 14.67
N GLU A 110 -12.71 11.26 14.42
CA GLU A 110 -13.22 12.27 15.35
C GLU A 110 -14.68 12.01 15.70
N SER A 111 -15.53 11.74 14.71
CA SER A 111 -16.96 11.52 14.93
C SER A 111 -17.27 10.26 15.74
N ARG A 112 -16.45 9.20 15.66
CA ARG A 112 -16.71 7.91 16.32
C ARG A 112 -16.01 7.77 17.66
N HIS A 113 -14.77 8.24 17.73
CA HIS A 113 -13.84 7.98 18.84
C HIS A 113 -13.46 9.26 19.60
N GLY A 114 -13.91 10.42 19.13
CA GLY A 114 -13.63 11.72 19.73
C GLY A 114 -12.34 12.36 19.20
N SER A 115 -12.22 13.67 19.41
CA SER A 115 -11.12 14.47 18.84
C SER A 115 -9.73 14.11 19.38
N GLN A 116 -9.64 13.40 20.51
CA GLN A 116 -8.38 12.95 21.11
C GLN A 116 -7.93 11.57 20.63
N ALA A 117 -8.75 10.86 19.83
CA ALA A 117 -8.35 9.58 19.26
C ALA A 117 -7.13 9.75 18.36
N VAL A 118 -6.17 8.83 18.45
CA VAL A 118 -4.92 8.88 17.69
C VAL A 118 -5.08 8.05 16.42
N LEU A 119 -4.79 8.67 15.29
CA LEU A 119 -4.66 8.00 14.00
C LEU A 119 -3.19 7.59 13.83
N LEU A 120 -2.95 6.33 13.48
CA LEU A 120 -1.65 5.86 13.00
C LEU A 120 -1.77 5.50 11.53
N VAL A 121 -1.34 6.43 10.66
CA VAL A 121 -1.42 6.27 9.21
C VAL A 121 -0.29 5.35 8.73
N MET A 122 -0.65 4.30 8.00
CA MET A 122 0.25 3.25 7.53
C MET A 122 0.02 2.97 6.04
N PRO A 123 1.01 3.12 5.16
CA PRO A 123 0.92 2.64 3.78
C PRO A 123 0.77 1.11 3.75
N ALA A 124 -0.15 0.61 2.91
CA ALA A 124 -0.43 -0.81 2.81
C ALA A 124 0.66 -1.62 2.09
N ASP A 125 1.59 -0.93 1.45
CA ASP A 125 2.54 -1.50 0.49
C ASP A 125 4.01 -1.40 0.95
N HIS A 126 4.22 -1.22 2.26
CA HIS A 126 5.54 -1.26 2.90
C HIS A 126 5.78 -2.61 3.58
N LEU A 127 7.03 -3.08 3.52
CA LEU A 127 7.48 -4.26 4.24
C LEU A 127 8.27 -3.85 5.49
N ILE A 128 7.83 -4.38 6.63
CA ILE A 128 8.46 -4.26 7.95
C ILE A 128 8.34 -5.63 8.60
N ARG A 129 9.45 -6.29 8.91
CA ARG A 129 9.50 -7.65 9.49
C ARG A 129 9.67 -7.61 11.01
N ASP A 130 10.42 -6.63 11.52
CA ASP A 130 10.63 -6.42 12.95
C ASP A 130 9.39 -5.77 13.61
N GLY A 131 8.40 -6.62 13.87
CA GLY A 131 7.15 -6.24 14.54
C GLY A 131 7.38 -5.62 15.93
N PRO A 132 8.21 -6.19 16.81
CA PRO A 132 8.52 -5.61 18.12
C PRO A 132 9.12 -4.20 18.05
N ALA A 133 10.12 -3.97 17.20
CA ALA A 133 10.71 -2.65 17.04
C ALA A 133 9.72 -1.64 16.43
N PHE A 134 8.87 -2.08 15.49
CA PHE A 134 7.78 -1.25 15.00
C PHE A 134 6.79 -0.86 16.09
N ALA A 135 6.37 -1.82 16.93
CA ALA A 135 5.43 -1.55 18.02
C ALA A 135 6.01 -0.55 19.04
N ALA A 136 7.31 -0.65 19.36
CA ALA A 136 7.99 0.31 20.22
C ALA A 136 8.02 1.73 19.62
N ALA A 137 8.35 1.84 18.32
CA ALA A 137 8.33 3.13 17.62
C ALA A 137 6.90 3.71 17.54
N ALA A 138 5.89 2.87 17.27
CA ALA A 138 4.49 3.28 17.23
C ALA A 138 4.02 3.78 18.60
N ALA A 139 4.41 3.12 19.70
CA ALA A 139 4.08 3.58 21.05
C ALA A 139 4.69 4.96 21.35
N CYS A 140 5.94 5.20 20.95
CA CYS A 140 6.58 6.51 21.05
C CYS A 140 5.83 7.57 20.24
N ALA A 141 5.45 7.25 19.00
CA ALA A 141 4.70 8.15 18.14
C ALA A 141 3.30 8.48 18.69
N VAL A 142 2.61 7.51 19.29
CA VAL A 142 1.30 7.72 19.93
C VAL A 142 1.42 8.64 21.15
N ALA A 143 2.49 8.52 21.94
CA ALA A 143 2.74 9.41 23.08
C ALA A 143 2.91 10.87 22.61
N LEU A 144 3.78 11.10 21.62
CA LEU A 144 3.99 12.44 21.05
C LEU A 144 2.74 13.00 20.35
N ALA A 145 1.96 12.16 19.69
CA ALA A 145 0.68 12.54 19.08
C ALA A 145 -0.34 13.01 20.13
N THR A 146 -0.33 12.40 21.32
CA THR A 146 -1.19 12.78 22.46
C THR A 146 -0.77 14.14 23.04
N GLU A 147 0.50 14.52 22.90
CA GLU A 147 1.00 15.86 23.24
C GLU A 147 0.69 16.92 22.16
N GLY A 148 -0.06 16.55 21.11
CA GLY A 148 -0.50 17.46 20.07
C GLY A 148 0.48 17.65 18.92
N ARG A 149 1.50 16.78 18.78
CA ARG A 149 2.45 16.80 17.66
C ARG A 149 1.89 16.09 16.41
N LEU A 150 2.33 16.54 15.24
CA LEU A 150 2.25 15.75 14.01
C LEU A 150 3.50 14.88 13.94
N VAL A 151 3.36 13.57 14.09
CA VAL A 151 4.51 12.68 14.18
C VAL A 151 4.72 11.95 12.86
N THR A 152 5.97 11.84 12.42
CA THR A 152 6.39 10.98 11.30
C THR A 152 7.47 9.99 11.76
N PHE A 153 7.77 8.99 10.94
CA PHE A 153 8.80 7.99 11.21
C PHE A 153 9.95 8.18 10.23
N GLY A 154 11.16 8.34 10.78
CA GLY A 154 12.38 8.52 10.02
C GLY A 154 13.22 7.25 9.99
N ILE A 155 13.55 6.76 8.79
CA ILE A 155 14.43 5.60 8.60
C ILE A 155 15.87 6.09 8.39
N ALA A 156 16.85 5.43 9.01
CA ALA A 156 18.26 5.76 8.81
C ALA A 156 18.67 5.51 7.33
N PRO A 157 19.17 6.52 6.60
CA PRO A 157 19.60 6.34 5.22
C PRO A 157 20.81 5.42 5.13
N THR A 158 20.73 4.42 4.25
CA THR A 158 21.86 3.52 3.93
C THR A 158 22.52 3.84 2.59
N ARG A 159 21.91 4.72 1.79
CA ARG A 159 22.41 5.20 0.51
C ARG A 159 21.82 6.57 0.18
N ALA A 160 22.36 7.23 -0.85
CA ALA A 160 21.76 8.44 -1.43
C ALA A 160 20.61 8.05 -2.36
N GLU A 161 19.44 7.74 -1.80
CA GLU A 161 18.22 7.43 -2.56
C GLU A 161 17.54 8.73 -3.03
N THR A 162 17.17 8.82 -4.30
CA THR A 162 16.50 10.00 -4.88
C THR A 162 14.99 9.81 -4.99
N GLY A 163 14.50 8.58 -4.78
CA GLY A 163 13.08 8.25 -4.78
C GLY A 163 12.34 8.55 -3.48
N PHE A 164 13.05 8.88 -2.40
CA PHE A 164 12.49 9.11 -1.06
C PHE A 164 12.54 10.59 -0.67
N GLY A 165 11.62 10.98 0.22
CA GLY A 165 11.73 12.23 0.97
C GLY A 165 12.74 12.10 2.11
N TYR A 166 13.39 13.21 2.46
CA TYR A 166 14.32 13.32 3.58
C TYR A 166 13.77 14.29 4.62
N ILE A 167 14.06 14.00 5.89
CA ILE A 167 13.66 14.78 7.05
C ILE A 167 14.92 15.22 7.77
N GLU A 168 15.13 16.53 7.90
CA GLU A 168 16.22 17.07 8.71
C GLU A 168 15.83 17.05 10.19
N CYS A 169 16.60 16.32 11.00
CA CYS A 169 16.38 16.25 12.45
C CYS A 169 16.92 17.50 13.14
N GLY A 170 16.10 18.08 14.01
CA GLY A 170 16.45 19.22 14.86
C GLY A 170 16.76 18.79 16.29
N GLN A 171 16.13 19.46 17.25
CA GLN A 171 16.34 19.24 18.67
C GLN A 171 15.81 17.87 19.10
N GLU A 172 16.56 17.18 19.97
CA GLU A 172 16.08 15.97 20.64
C GLU A 172 14.94 16.31 21.61
N ILE A 173 13.82 15.61 21.47
CA ILE A 173 12.62 15.76 22.31
C ILE A 173 12.25 14.45 23.02
N GLY A 174 13.08 13.41 22.88
CA GLY A 174 12.97 12.13 23.55
C GLY A 174 14.07 11.19 23.06
N ALA A 175 14.22 10.03 23.71
CA ALA A 175 15.35 9.11 23.48
C ALA A 175 15.54 8.69 22.01
N THR A 176 14.46 8.62 21.23
CA THR A 176 14.47 8.30 19.80
C THR A 176 13.65 9.29 18.98
N ALA A 177 13.43 10.50 19.50
CA ALA A 177 12.53 11.48 18.90
C ALA A 177 13.17 12.87 18.79
N TYR A 178 12.93 13.54 17.67
CA TYR A 178 13.49 14.85 17.34
C TYR A 178 12.39 15.77 16.80
N THR A 179 12.59 17.09 16.84
CA THR A 179 11.82 18.00 15.99
C THR A 179 12.23 17.82 14.53
N ALA A 180 11.32 18.04 13.59
CA ALA A 180 11.66 18.10 12.17
C ALA A 180 11.91 19.56 11.77
N VAL A 181 13.10 19.86 11.25
CA VAL A 181 13.47 21.21 10.80
C VAL A 181 12.85 21.50 9.44
N ARG A 182 12.97 20.55 8.51
CA ARG A 182 12.39 20.64 7.17
C ARG A 182 12.27 19.27 6.51
N PHE A 183 11.45 19.23 5.48
CA PHE A 183 11.28 18.10 4.58
C PHE A 183 11.87 18.44 3.21
N VAL A 184 12.51 17.47 2.57
CA VAL A 184 13.04 17.58 1.21
C VAL A 184 12.56 16.38 0.41
N GLU A 185 11.60 16.59 -0.48
CA GLU A 185 11.00 15.51 -1.28
C GLU A 185 11.84 15.19 -2.52
N LYS A 186 12.24 13.92 -2.68
CA LYS A 186 12.90 13.37 -3.87
C LYS A 186 14.06 14.25 -4.40
N PRO A 187 15.07 14.53 -3.56
CA PRO A 187 16.19 15.40 -3.95
C PRO A 187 17.01 14.81 -5.09
N PRO A 188 17.71 15.66 -5.88
CA PRO A 188 18.69 15.18 -6.84
C PRO A 188 19.85 14.46 -6.11
N LEU A 189 20.53 13.56 -6.82
CA LEU A 189 21.56 12.68 -6.24
C LEU A 189 22.67 13.43 -5.48
N THR A 190 23.06 14.61 -5.96
CA THR A 190 24.07 15.46 -5.31
C THR A 190 23.64 15.92 -3.93
N GLU A 191 22.39 16.35 -3.79
CA GLU A 191 21.81 16.77 -2.51
C GLU A 191 21.56 15.57 -1.58
N ALA A 192 21.06 14.45 -2.12
CA ALA A 192 20.90 13.22 -1.37
C ALA A 192 22.23 12.75 -0.74
N ARG A 193 23.34 12.81 -1.50
CA ARG A 193 24.68 12.50 -0.98
C ARG A 193 25.10 13.43 0.16
N ALA A 194 24.85 14.73 0.01
CA ALA A 194 25.17 15.71 1.05
C ALA A 194 24.36 15.46 2.34
N MET A 195 23.06 15.16 2.21
CA MET A 195 22.18 14.87 3.34
C MET A 195 22.60 13.60 4.09
N VAL A 196 22.95 12.53 3.36
CA VAL A 196 23.46 11.30 3.98
C VAL A 196 24.78 11.57 4.70
N ALA A 197 25.69 12.35 4.10
CA ALA A 197 26.97 12.70 4.71
C ALA A 197 26.83 13.58 5.95
N ALA A 198 25.81 14.44 6.02
CA ALA A 198 25.54 15.28 7.18
C ALA A 198 25.09 14.48 8.41
N GLY A 199 24.52 13.28 8.22
CA GLY A 199 24.20 12.33 9.31
C GLY A 199 22.99 12.72 10.18
N ASN A 200 22.43 13.91 10.00
CA ASN A 200 21.24 14.41 10.70
C ASN A 200 19.95 14.29 9.86
N PHE A 201 19.98 13.61 8.72
CA PHE A 201 18.81 13.37 7.89
C PHE A 201 18.30 11.93 8.02
N LEU A 202 16.98 11.77 7.98
CA LEU A 202 16.29 10.48 7.93
C LEU A 202 15.43 10.40 6.66
N TRP A 203 15.22 9.20 6.12
CA TRP A 203 14.21 9.01 5.08
C TRP A 203 12.80 9.09 5.68
N ASN A 204 11.91 9.80 5.01
CA ASN A 204 10.49 9.81 5.33
C ASN A 204 9.87 8.45 4.97
N SER A 205 9.33 7.74 5.96
CA SER A 205 8.73 6.43 5.74
C SER A 205 7.28 6.49 5.22
N GLY A 206 6.68 7.68 5.09
CA GLY A 206 5.27 7.85 4.73
C GLY A 206 4.27 7.35 5.78
N MET A 207 4.73 7.08 7.00
CA MET A 207 3.88 6.76 8.15
C MET A 207 3.75 7.98 9.05
N PHE A 208 2.58 8.14 9.67
CA PHE A 208 2.28 9.31 10.50
C PHE A 208 1.47 8.93 11.73
N ALA A 209 1.63 9.67 12.83
CA ALA A 209 0.75 9.58 13.98
C ALA A 209 0.35 10.96 14.50
N PHE A 210 -0.94 11.12 14.82
CA PHE A 210 -1.48 12.38 15.32
C PHE A 210 -2.87 12.16 15.93
N SER A 211 -3.30 13.03 16.84
CA SER A 211 -4.70 13.07 17.24
C SER A 211 -5.59 13.57 16.10
N ALA A 212 -6.86 13.18 16.09
CA ALA A 212 -7.84 13.67 15.12
C ALA A 212 -7.95 15.22 15.15
N ALA A 213 -7.97 15.81 16.36
CA ALA A 213 -7.98 17.26 16.55
C ALA A 213 -6.76 17.93 15.91
N THR A 214 -5.57 17.38 16.17
CA THR A 214 -4.29 17.95 15.70
C THR A 214 -4.24 17.96 14.18
N VAL A 215 -4.56 16.85 13.53
CA VAL A 215 -4.47 16.77 12.06
C VAL A 215 -5.54 17.61 11.37
N LEU A 216 -6.77 17.65 11.90
CA LEU A 216 -7.82 18.50 11.34
C LEU A 216 -7.47 19.99 11.48
N SER A 217 -6.88 20.39 12.61
CA SER A 217 -6.37 21.76 12.83
C SER A 217 -5.19 22.08 11.90
N ALA A 218 -4.33 21.11 11.60
CA ALA A 218 -3.23 21.28 10.66
C ALA A 218 -3.75 21.44 9.23
N PHE A 219 -4.73 20.63 8.80
CA PHE A 219 -5.40 20.81 7.52
C PHE A 219 -6.08 22.19 7.42
N GLU A 220 -6.74 22.66 8.47
CA GLU A 220 -7.40 23.98 8.45
C GLU A 220 -6.42 25.13 8.21
N ARG A 221 -5.19 25.01 8.73
CA ARG A 221 -4.13 26.03 8.57
C ARG A 221 -3.35 25.92 7.27
N HIS A 222 -3.03 24.70 6.84
CA HIS A 222 -2.07 24.46 5.75
C HIS A 222 -2.72 24.02 4.44
N ALA A 223 -3.88 23.37 4.50
CA ALA A 223 -4.62 22.91 3.33
C ALA A 223 -6.15 23.02 3.50
N PRO A 224 -6.69 24.23 3.74
CA PRO A 224 -8.12 24.44 4.03
C PRO A 224 -9.02 23.97 2.88
N SER A 225 -8.54 24.01 1.63
CA SER A 225 -9.27 23.50 0.47
C SER A 225 -9.50 21.99 0.54
N VAL A 226 -8.51 21.21 0.98
CA VAL A 226 -8.64 19.76 1.21
C VAL A 226 -9.67 19.48 2.31
N LEU A 227 -9.57 20.19 3.44
CA LEU A 227 -10.49 20.00 4.56
C LEU A 227 -11.93 20.36 4.17
N SER A 228 -12.13 21.46 3.47
CA SER A 228 -13.45 21.90 3.01
C SER A 228 -14.10 20.88 2.06
N ALA A 229 -13.33 20.35 1.10
CA ALA A 229 -13.81 19.29 0.22
C ALA A 229 -14.17 18.02 1.00
N MET A 230 -13.32 17.59 1.95
CA MET A 230 -13.57 16.38 2.74
C MET A 230 -14.71 16.56 3.76
N ARG A 231 -14.92 17.77 4.29
CA ARG A 231 -16.13 18.09 5.09
C ARG A 231 -17.40 17.92 4.25
N THR A 232 -17.38 18.32 2.97
CA THR A 232 -18.52 18.13 2.06
C THR A 232 -18.80 16.64 1.82
N VAL A 233 -17.76 15.86 1.51
CA VAL A 233 -17.87 14.39 1.37
C VAL A 233 -18.41 13.76 2.65
N TRP A 234 -17.88 14.17 3.80
CA TRP A 234 -18.26 13.66 5.11
C TRP A 234 -19.74 13.91 5.44
N GLN A 235 -20.30 15.07 5.08
CA GLN A 235 -21.73 15.36 5.31
C GLN A 235 -22.64 14.32 4.63
N GLY A 236 -22.29 13.87 3.42
CA GLY A 236 -23.02 12.81 2.71
C GLY A 236 -22.92 11.42 3.38
N LEU A 237 -21.85 11.18 4.13
CA LEU A 237 -21.56 9.89 4.79
C LEU A 237 -22.05 9.83 6.24
N ARG A 238 -22.29 10.97 6.88
CA ARG A 238 -22.52 11.09 8.33
C ARG A 238 -23.63 10.19 8.86
N ALA A 239 -24.74 10.07 8.12
CA ALA A 239 -25.87 9.20 8.50
C ALA A 239 -25.51 7.71 8.53
N LYS A 240 -24.51 7.31 7.74
CA LYS A 240 -23.99 5.94 7.64
C LYS A 240 -22.74 5.73 8.48
N SER A 241 -22.37 6.71 9.31
CA SER A 241 -21.13 6.68 10.09
C SER A 241 -21.02 5.50 11.04
N GLY A 242 -22.05 4.69 11.31
CA GLY A 242 -21.94 3.43 12.05
C GLY A 242 -21.63 2.19 11.19
N GLU A 243 -21.67 2.32 9.86
CA GLU A 243 -21.49 1.19 8.95
C GLU A 243 -20.01 0.81 8.82
N PRO A 244 -19.69 -0.49 8.65
CA PRO A 244 -18.32 -0.95 8.45
C PRO A 244 -17.78 -0.57 7.06
N MET A 245 -18.63 -0.18 6.12
CA MET A 245 -18.26 0.17 4.76
C MET A 245 -18.94 1.47 4.36
N LEU A 246 -18.16 2.46 3.98
CA LEU A 246 -18.62 3.78 3.57
C LEU A 246 -18.20 4.01 2.12
N GLU A 247 -19.18 4.01 1.24
CA GLU A 247 -18.98 4.27 -0.19
C GLU A 247 -19.05 5.77 -0.46
N ILE A 248 -17.92 6.34 -0.89
CA ILE A 248 -17.79 7.78 -1.14
C ILE A 248 -18.49 8.13 -2.46
N ASP A 249 -19.36 9.15 -2.41
CA ASP A 249 -20.05 9.64 -3.60
C ASP A 249 -19.05 10.27 -4.61
N PRO A 250 -19.00 9.80 -5.87
CA PRO A 250 -18.07 10.30 -6.89
C PRO A 250 -18.19 11.80 -7.16
N ALA A 251 -19.40 12.37 -7.13
CA ALA A 251 -19.60 13.77 -7.47
C ALA A 251 -19.03 14.69 -6.38
N SER A 252 -19.27 14.36 -5.11
CA SER A 252 -18.68 15.10 -3.98
C SER A 252 -17.17 14.97 -3.91
N PHE A 253 -16.62 13.79 -4.24
CA PHE A 253 -15.17 13.53 -4.19
C PHE A 253 -14.40 14.14 -5.37
N ALA A 254 -15.06 14.42 -6.49
CA ALA A 254 -14.42 14.99 -7.67
C ALA A 254 -13.73 16.33 -7.40
N ALA A 255 -14.26 17.12 -6.46
CA ALA A 255 -13.72 18.42 -6.06
C ALA A 255 -12.51 18.33 -5.12
N ALA A 256 -12.15 17.13 -4.63
CA ALA A 256 -11.00 16.94 -3.77
C ALA A 256 -9.70 17.25 -4.54
N PRO A 257 -8.79 18.08 -3.99
CA PRO A 257 -7.47 18.27 -4.55
C PRO A 257 -6.69 16.95 -4.64
N ASP A 258 -5.97 16.72 -5.73
CA ASP A 258 -5.09 15.57 -5.90
C ASP A 258 -3.69 15.91 -5.37
N ILE A 259 -3.44 15.65 -4.09
CA ILE A 259 -2.27 16.16 -3.37
C ILE A 259 -1.87 15.21 -2.23
N SER A 260 -0.57 15.00 -2.02
CA SER A 260 -0.08 14.19 -0.91
C SER A 260 -0.16 14.95 0.41
N PHE A 261 -0.28 14.22 1.52
CA PHE A 261 -0.26 14.78 2.87
C PHE A 261 1.09 15.41 3.22
N ASP A 262 2.17 14.84 2.71
CA ASP A 262 3.53 15.37 2.86
C ASP A 262 3.61 16.82 2.38
N TYR A 263 3.12 17.07 1.17
CA TYR A 263 3.13 18.40 0.55
C TYR A 263 2.03 19.32 1.09
N ALA A 264 0.81 18.79 1.29
CA ALA A 264 -0.32 19.59 1.75
C ALA A 264 -0.18 20.07 3.21
N VAL A 265 0.49 19.30 4.07
CA VAL A 265 0.53 19.56 5.52
C VAL A 265 1.93 19.47 6.09
N MET A 266 2.64 18.35 5.91
CA MET A 266 3.86 18.07 6.69
C MET A 266 4.99 19.06 6.41
N GLU A 267 5.22 19.45 5.15
CA GLU A 267 6.24 20.45 4.79
C GLU A 267 5.98 21.79 5.48
N HIS A 268 4.74 22.27 5.45
CA HIS A 268 4.35 23.53 6.07
C HIS A 268 4.34 23.48 7.60
N ALA A 269 3.88 22.36 8.17
CA ALA A 269 3.84 22.17 9.62
C ALA A 269 5.25 21.98 10.23
N ALA A 270 6.19 21.43 9.47
CA ALA A 270 7.59 21.35 9.88
C ALA A 270 8.22 22.75 9.99
N ALA A 271 7.97 23.61 9.00
CA ALA A 271 8.40 25.01 9.04
C ALA A 271 7.79 25.79 10.22
N ALA A 272 6.62 25.36 10.73
CA ALA A 272 5.97 25.88 11.93
C ALA A 272 6.41 25.19 13.24
N ALA A 273 7.40 24.30 13.20
CA ALA A 273 7.93 23.54 14.34
C ALA A 273 6.91 22.64 15.07
N GLU A 274 5.92 22.13 14.34
CA GLU A 274 4.84 21.28 14.88
C GLU A 274 5.12 19.78 14.72
N VAL A 275 6.05 19.46 13.82
CA VAL A 275 6.35 18.08 13.45
C VAL A 275 7.43 17.48 14.34
N ALA A 276 7.16 16.27 14.82
CA ALA A 276 8.12 15.40 15.48
C ALA A 276 8.49 14.23 14.55
N VAL A 277 9.73 13.77 14.62
CA VAL A 277 10.21 12.57 13.93
C VAL A 277 10.67 11.54 14.94
N VAL A 278 10.09 10.34 14.87
CA VAL A 278 10.59 9.16 15.61
C VAL A 278 11.59 8.46 14.72
N ARG A 279 12.84 8.34 15.18
CA ARG A 279 13.87 7.57 14.48
C ARG A 279 13.57 6.09 14.64
N ALA A 280 13.21 5.44 13.55
CA ALA A 280 12.89 4.01 13.52
C ALA A 280 14.15 3.15 13.64
N SER A 281 14.07 2.09 14.44
CA SER A 281 15.08 1.04 14.54
C SER A 281 14.70 -0.25 13.80
N PHE A 282 13.45 -0.37 13.34
CA PHE A 282 12.94 -1.53 12.60
C PHE A 282 13.44 -1.55 11.15
N ASP A 283 13.42 -2.74 10.54
CA ASP A 283 13.67 -2.88 9.11
C ASP A 283 12.51 -2.30 8.29
N TRP A 284 12.83 -1.59 7.22
CA TRP A 284 11.82 -0.96 6.37
C TRP A 284 12.20 -1.04 4.90
N SER A 285 11.21 -1.35 4.06
CA SER A 285 11.30 -1.26 2.61
C SER A 285 10.00 -0.75 2.02
N ASP A 286 10.11 0.19 1.09
CA ASP A 286 8.98 0.67 0.28
C ASP A 286 8.57 -0.33 -0.81
N VAL A 287 9.26 -1.46 -0.99
CA VAL A 287 9.02 -2.47 -2.04
C VAL A 287 8.71 -1.84 -3.42
N GLY A 288 9.37 -0.74 -3.77
CA GLY A 288 8.99 0.08 -4.93
C GLY A 288 9.46 -0.44 -6.29
N SER A 289 10.28 -1.50 -6.31
CA SER A 289 10.94 -2.02 -7.52
C SER A 289 11.30 -3.50 -7.40
N TRP A 290 11.60 -4.13 -8.54
CA TRP A 290 12.14 -5.48 -8.58
C TRP A 290 13.47 -5.64 -7.85
N GLN A 291 14.25 -4.55 -7.73
CA GLN A 291 15.47 -4.57 -6.92
C GLN A 291 15.14 -4.80 -5.44
N ALA A 292 14.14 -4.08 -4.93
CA ALA A 292 13.67 -4.27 -3.55
C ALA A 292 13.09 -5.68 -3.36
N MET A 293 12.30 -6.18 -4.32
CA MET A 293 11.77 -7.55 -4.29
C MET A 293 12.87 -8.61 -4.29
N SER A 294 13.92 -8.44 -5.11
CA SER A 294 15.01 -9.40 -5.19
C SER A 294 15.82 -9.52 -3.90
N ALA A 295 15.88 -8.45 -3.12
CA ALA A 295 16.52 -8.42 -1.80
C ALA A 295 15.68 -9.12 -0.71
N LEU A 296 14.45 -9.54 -1.01
CA LEU A 296 13.61 -10.32 -0.09
C LEU A 296 13.85 -11.82 -0.22
N SER A 297 14.59 -12.27 -1.23
CA SER A 297 14.88 -13.67 -1.48
C SER A 297 16.33 -13.96 -1.18
N ASP A 298 16.58 -15.11 -0.55
CA ASP A 298 17.93 -15.61 -0.37
C ASP A 298 18.59 -15.87 -1.72
N SER A 299 19.87 -15.52 -1.83
CA SER A 299 20.68 -15.80 -3.01
C SER A 299 21.52 -17.05 -2.81
N ASP A 300 21.79 -17.76 -3.91
CA ASP A 300 22.80 -18.82 -3.94
C ASP A 300 24.23 -18.24 -3.90
N GLY A 301 25.24 -19.13 -3.95
CA GLY A 301 26.66 -18.75 -3.96
C GLY A 301 27.10 -17.93 -5.18
N GLU A 302 26.26 -17.83 -6.20
CA GLU A 302 26.49 -17.07 -7.44
C GLU A 302 25.65 -15.79 -7.49
N GLY A 303 24.96 -15.45 -6.39
CA GLY A 303 24.12 -14.26 -6.26
C GLY A 303 22.77 -14.38 -6.99
N ASN A 304 22.37 -15.58 -7.42
CA ASN A 304 21.06 -15.80 -8.03
C ASN A 304 19.99 -16.00 -6.97
N SER A 305 18.85 -15.34 -7.10
CA SER A 305 17.73 -15.45 -6.15
C SER A 305 16.38 -15.55 -6.86
N GLY A 306 15.31 -15.84 -6.11
CA GLY A 306 13.94 -15.80 -6.62
C GLY A 306 13.04 -16.96 -6.15
N SER A 307 11.92 -17.16 -6.85
CA SER A 307 10.85 -18.12 -6.51
C SER A 307 10.46 -19.02 -7.69
N GLY A 308 9.79 -20.14 -7.39
CA GLY A 308 9.36 -21.13 -8.39
C GLY A 308 10.48 -22.07 -8.89
N GLU A 309 10.17 -22.86 -9.91
CA GLU A 309 11.09 -23.87 -10.47
C GLU A 309 12.09 -23.23 -11.45
N ARG A 310 13.39 -23.40 -11.18
CA ARG A 310 14.46 -22.68 -11.87
C ARG A 310 15.65 -23.57 -12.16
N VAL A 311 16.29 -23.33 -13.30
CA VAL A 311 17.57 -23.96 -13.67
C VAL A 311 18.58 -22.85 -14.01
N ALA A 312 19.76 -22.90 -13.41
CA ALA A 312 20.82 -21.92 -13.63
C ALA A 312 22.12 -22.62 -14.05
N ILE A 313 22.64 -22.27 -15.23
CA ILE A 313 23.88 -22.83 -15.78
C ILE A 313 24.78 -21.66 -16.20
N ALA A 314 25.92 -21.49 -15.52
CA ALA A 314 26.80 -20.34 -15.76
C ALA A 314 26.05 -18.99 -15.67
N THR A 315 25.18 -18.86 -14.67
CA THR A 315 24.35 -17.67 -14.41
C THR A 315 24.79 -16.99 -13.11
N ARG A 316 24.89 -15.66 -13.10
CA ARG A 316 25.28 -14.90 -11.89
C ARG A 316 24.39 -13.68 -11.66
N GLY A 317 24.14 -13.36 -10.40
CA GLY A 317 23.44 -12.12 -10.02
C GLY A 317 22.02 -11.99 -10.58
N THR A 318 21.34 -13.09 -10.95
CA THR A 318 19.99 -13.00 -11.51
C THR A 318 18.91 -13.04 -10.43
N PHE A 319 17.75 -12.43 -10.71
CA PHE A 319 16.53 -12.68 -9.94
C PHE A 319 15.49 -13.29 -10.88
N VAL A 320 14.92 -14.42 -10.49
CA VAL A 320 13.93 -15.13 -11.31
C VAL A 320 12.67 -15.42 -10.50
N TYR A 321 11.56 -14.79 -10.89
CA TYR A 321 10.23 -15.17 -10.43
C TYR A 321 9.63 -16.10 -11.48
N ALA A 322 9.64 -17.41 -11.21
CA ALA A 322 9.00 -18.42 -12.04
C ALA A 322 7.58 -18.67 -11.49
N GLY A 323 6.56 -18.34 -12.28
CA GLY A 323 5.16 -18.57 -11.93
C GLY A 323 4.78 -20.04 -12.11
N ASP A 324 4.24 -20.37 -13.28
CA ASP A 324 3.79 -21.73 -13.60
C ASP A 324 4.84 -22.54 -14.39
N ARG A 325 5.76 -21.87 -15.08
CA ARG A 325 6.74 -22.51 -15.97
C ARG A 325 8.10 -22.63 -15.28
N ILE A 326 8.87 -23.64 -15.70
CA ILE A 326 10.30 -23.72 -15.39
C ILE A 326 11.03 -22.61 -16.15
N VAL A 327 11.84 -21.82 -15.44
CA VAL A 327 12.70 -20.80 -16.05
C VAL A 327 14.15 -21.27 -16.02
N ALA A 328 14.74 -21.49 -17.20
CA ALA A 328 16.15 -21.84 -17.36
C ALA A 328 16.98 -20.63 -17.79
N THR A 329 18.11 -20.41 -17.15
CA THR A 329 19.09 -19.36 -17.48
C THR A 329 20.44 -20.00 -17.81
N VAL A 330 21.04 -19.60 -18.93
CA VAL A 330 22.32 -20.15 -19.40
C VAL A 330 23.24 -19.02 -19.84
N GLY A 331 24.36 -18.82 -19.16
CA GLY A 331 25.38 -17.85 -19.57
C GLY A 331 24.96 -16.38 -19.45
N VAL A 332 24.03 -16.05 -18.56
CA VAL A 332 23.48 -14.69 -18.40
C VAL A 332 23.80 -14.13 -17.02
N ASN A 333 23.95 -12.80 -16.94
CA ASN A 333 24.26 -12.11 -15.70
C ASN A 333 23.29 -10.94 -15.47
N ASP A 334 23.04 -10.61 -14.20
CA ASP A 334 22.38 -9.37 -13.77
C ASP A 334 20.99 -9.12 -14.39
N LEU A 335 20.27 -10.21 -14.69
CA LEU A 335 18.90 -10.16 -15.19
C LEU A 335 17.86 -10.30 -14.08
N VAL A 336 16.75 -9.60 -14.24
CA VAL A 336 15.48 -9.82 -13.56
C VAL A 336 14.53 -10.45 -14.57
N ILE A 337 14.08 -11.67 -14.28
CA ILE A 337 13.16 -12.44 -15.11
C ILE A 337 11.91 -12.71 -14.30
N VAL A 338 10.76 -12.29 -14.81
CA VAL A 338 9.47 -12.44 -14.11
C VAL A 338 8.46 -13.04 -15.07
N ASP A 339 8.13 -14.30 -14.84
CA ASP A 339 7.15 -15.07 -15.59
C ASP A 339 5.81 -15.07 -14.86
N THR A 340 4.78 -14.53 -15.51
CA THR A 340 3.36 -14.69 -15.12
C THR A 340 2.61 -15.43 -16.23
N PRO A 341 1.42 -16.00 -15.94
CA PRO A 341 0.71 -16.84 -16.91
C PRO A 341 0.37 -16.17 -18.26
N ASP A 342 0.38 -14.84 -18.29
CA ASP A 342 0.02 -13.97 -19.41
C ASP A 342 1.16 -13.08 -19.93
N ALA A 343 2.27 -12.94 -19.19
CA ALA A 343 3.33 -12.00 -19.54
C ALA A 343 4.69 -12.43 -18.97
N LEU A 344 5.75 -12.15 -19.73
CA LEU A 344 7.14 -12.34 -19.33
C LEU A 344 7.87 -11.01 -19.38
N LEU A 345 8.55 -10.66 -18.29
CA LEU A 345 9.52 -9.57 -18.27
C LEU A 345 10.93 -10.14 -18.18
N VAL A 346 11.81 -9.64 -19.02
CA VAL A 346 13.25 -9.84 -18.92
C VAL A 346 13.90 -8.45 -18.98
N ALA A 347 14.59 -8.07 -17.92
CA ALA A 347 15.25 -6.78 -17.83
C ALA A 347 16.61 -6.88 -17.14
N HIS A 348 17.57 -6.10 -17.58
CA HIS A 348 18.81 -5.91 -16.82
C HIS A 348 18.52 -5.13 -15.53
N ARG A 349 19.20 -5.46 -14.42
CA ARG A 349 19.01 -4.85 -13.09
C ARG A 349 19.13 -3.32 -13.10
N ASP A 350 20.00 -2.77 -13.95
CA ASP A 350 20.22 -1.32 -14.08
C ASP A 350 19.07 -0.56 -14.76
N HIS A 351 18.13 -1.27 -15.39
CA HIS A 351 17.04 -0.68 -16.16
C HIS A 351 15.66 -0.89 -15.53
N LEU A 352 15.57 -1.38 -14.30
CA LEU A 352 14.30 -1.72 -13.66
C LEU A 352 13.33 -0.53 -13.49
N GLN A 353 13.85 0.69 -13.35
CA GLN A 353 12.99 1.89 -13.30
C GLN A 353 12.22 2.12 -14.61
N ARG A 354 12.72 1.59 -15.73
CA ARG A 354 12.11 1.73 -17.07
C ARG A 354 10.96 0.76 -17.30
N VAL A 355 10.68 -0.19 -16.38
CA VAL A 355 9.51 -1.09 -16.47
C VAL A 355 8.19 -0.30 -16.58
N ARG A 356 8.12 0.90 -15.99
CA ARG A 356 6.98 1.81 -16.15
C ARG A 356 6.71 2.21 -17.61
N GLU A 357 7.73 2.26 -18.46
CA GLU A 357 7.62 2.57 -19.89
C GLU A 357 6.87 1.45 -20.61
N VAL A 358 7.09 0.19 -20.23
CA VAL A 358 6.38 -0.98 -20.78
C VAL A 358 4.87 -0.87 -20.51
N VAL A 359 4.49 -0.50 -19.28
CA VAL A 359 3.09 -0.28 -18.91
C VAL A 359 2.46 0.85 -19.73
N GLY A 360 3.20 1.95 -19.92
CA GLY A 360 2.75 3.07 -20.77
C GLY A 360 2.50 2.65 -22.22
N GLU A 361 3.41 1.86 -22.78
CA GLU A 361 3.31 1.35 -24.15
C GLU A 361 2.13 0.38 -24.32
N LEU A 362 1.95 -0.57 -23.39
CA LEU A 362 0.80 -1.49 -23.40
C LEU A 362 -0.53 -0.73 -23.35
N LYS A 363 -0.59 0.33 -22.54
CA LYS A 363 -1.76 1.22 -22.47
C LYS A 363 -2.01 1.95 -23.78
N ALA A 364 -0.98 2.50 -24.41
CA ALA A 364 -1.09 3.18 -25.70
C ALA A 364 -1.60 2.23 -26.81
N ARG A 365 -1.21 0.96 -26.75
CA ARG A 365 -1.67 -0.09 -27.68
C ARG A 365 -3.05 -0.67 -27.34
N GLY A 366 -3.64 -0.29 -26.20
CA GLY A 366 -4.90 -0.86 -25.72
C GLY A 366 -4.81 -2.32 -25.30
N HIS A 367 -3.61 -2.85 -25.02
CA HIS A 367 -3.43 -4.25 -24.64
C HIS A 367 -3.83 -4.47 -23.17
N GLU A 368 -4.60 -5.51 -22.85
CA GLU A 368 -5.16 -5.68 -21.50
C GLU A 368 -4.16 -6.08 -20.40
N SER A 369 -2.91 -6.45 -20.75
CA SER A 369 -1.93 -7.02 -19.81
C SER A 369 -1.30 -5.99 -18.88
N TYR A 370 -1.64 -4.71 -19.00
CA TYR A 370 -1.36 -3.74 -17.92
C TYR A 370 -2.49 -3.68 -16.88
N ARG A 371 -3.71 -4.10 -17.25
CA ARG A 371 -4.92 -3.97 -16.43
C ARG A 371 -5.28 -5.23 -15.66
N LEU A 372 -5.22 -6.37 -16.34
CA LEU A 372 -5.74 -7.64 -15.84
C LEU A 372 -4.66 -8.73 -15.91
N HIS A 373 -4.72 -9.66 -14.97
CA HIS A 373 -4.06 -10.95 -15.09
C HIS A 373 -4.94 -11.93 -15.87
N LYS A 374 -4.35 -13.07 -16.27
CA LYS A 374 -5.09 -14.22 -16.81
C LYS A 374 -6.21 -14.69 -15.88
N THR A 375 -5.92 -14.71 -14.58
CA THR A 375 -6.88 -15.00 -13.50
C THR A 375 -7.29 -13.72 -12.81
N VAL A 376 -8.59 -13.50 -12.68
CA VAL A 376 -9.16 -12.27 -12.15
C VAL A 376 -10.10 -12.59 -10.98
N ALA A 377 -9.87 -11.91 -9.85
CA ALA A 377 -10.72 -12.00 -8.68
C ALA A 377 -12.00 -11.14 -8.81
N ARG A 378 -13.09 -11.68 -8.28
CA ARG A 378 -14.43 -11.08 -8.23
C ARG A 378 -15.06 -11.34 -6.86
N PRO A 379 -16.08 -10.56 -6.46
CA PRO A 379 -16.73 -10.77 -5.17
C PRO A 379 -17.27 -12.20 -4.99
N TRP A 380 -17.74 -12.81 -6.08
CA TRP A 380 -18.29 -14.17 -6.11
C TRP A 380 -17.24 -15.28 -6.24
N GLY A 381 -15.96 -14.97 -6.49
CA GLY A 381 -14.93 -15.98 -6.78
C GLY A 381 -13.88 -15.51 -7.78
N THR A 382 -13.44 -16.37 -8.68
CA THR A 382 -12.45 -16.02 -9.71
C THR A 382 -12.86 -16.53 -11.09
N TYR A 383 -12.33 -15.92 -12.14
CA TYR A 383 -12.27 -16.55 -13.46
C TYR A 383 -10.85 -16.51 -14.00
N THR A 384 -10.47 -17.54 -14.75
CA THR A 384 -9.23 -17.60 -15.52
C THR A 384 -9.58 -17.74 -16.98
N VAL A 385 -9.08 -16.85 -17.83
CA VAL A 385 -9.20 -17.02 -19.29
C VAL A 385 -8.22 -18.11 -19.71
N LEU A 386 -8.73 -19.25 -20.15
CA LEU A 386 -7.90 -20.38 -20.59
C LEU A 386 -7.42 -20.15 -22.03
N GLU A 387 -8.37 -19.73 -22.87
CA GLU A 387 -8.16 -19.48 -24.30
C GLU A 387 -9.16 -18.42 -24.79
N GLU A 388 -8.76 -17.62 -25.77
CA GLU A 388 -9.57 -16.58 -26.39
C GLU A 388 -9.22 -16.48 -27.88
N GLY A 389 -10.24 -16.44 -28.72
CA GLY A 389 -10.15 -16.21 -30.15
C GLY A 389 -11.14 -15.12 -30.60
N ALA A 390 -11.25 -14.89 -31.91
CA ALA A 390 -12.09 -13.81 -32.44
C ALA A 390 -13.55 -13.87 -31.97
N ASP A 391 -14.13 -15.08 -31.92
CA ASP A 391 -15.56 -15.28 -31.63
C ASP A 391 -15.81 -16.19 -30.40
N PHE A 392 -14.77 -16.51 -29.63
CA PHE A 392 -14.92 -17.40 -28.46
C PHE A 392 -14.01 -17.02 -27.30
N LYS A 393 -14.44 -17.38 -26.10
CA LYS A 393 -13.65 -17.24 -24.87
C LYS A 393 -13.94 -18.40 -23.93
N ILE A 394 -12.89 -19.15 -23.58
CA ILE A 394 -12.97 -20.28 -22.65
C ILE A 394 -12.48 -19.79 -21.28
N LYS A 395 -13.30 -19.99 -20.25
CA LYS A 395 -12.97 -19.59 -18.88
C LYS A 395 -13.07 -20.77 -17.92
N ARG A 396 -12.09 -20.90 -17.03
CA ARG A 396 -12.25 -21.64 -15.77
C ARG A 396 -12.84 -20.68 -14.75
N ILE A 397 -13.94 -21.06 -14.12
CA ILE A 397 -14.64 -20.22 -13.13
C ILE A 397 -14.67 -20.97 -11.81
N GLU A 398 -14.25 -20.31 -10.74
CA GLU A 398 -14.26 -20.86 -9.38
C GLU A 398 -15.17 -19.97 -8.54
N VAL A 399 -16.32 -20.49 -8.12
CA VAL A 399 -17.34 -19.73 -7.38
C VAL A 399 -17.21 -20.06 -5.88
N LYS A 400 -17.17 -19.02 -5.05
CA LYS A 400 -17.17 -19.18 -3.59
C LYS A 400 -18.47 -19.86 -3.14
N PRO A 401 -18.44 -20.71 -2.10
CA PRO A 401 -19.66 -21.31 -1.55
C PRO A 401 -20.72 -20.24 -1.23
N GLY A 402 -21.96 -20.45 -1.73
CA GLY A 402 -23.09 -19.55 -1.52
C GLY A 402 -23.08 -18.25 -2.34
N ALA A 403 -22.07 -18.02 -3.17
CA ALA A 403 -22.03 -16.88 -4.08
C ALA A 403 -22.68 -17.21 -5.44
N SER A 404 -23.03 -16.18 -6.19
CA SER A 404 -23.60 -16.29 -7.53
C SER A 404 -22.93 -15.33 -8.50
N LEU A 405 -22.89 -15.72 -9.77
CA LEU A 405 -22.48 -14.82 -10.85
C LEU A 405 -23.65 -13.86 -11.18
N SER A 406 -23.31 -12.67 -11.68
CA SER A 406 -24.32 -11.74 -12.18
C SER A 406 -25.01 -12.32 -13.43
N LEU A 407 -26.34 -12.27 -13.45
CA LEU A 407 -27.12 -12.64 -14.63
C LEU A 407 -26.81 -11.66 -15.77
N GLN A 408 -26.54 -12.18 -16.97
CA GLN A 408 -26.33 -11.38 -18.17
C GLN A 408 -27.26 -11.85 -19.28
N LEU A 409 -27.96 -10.89 -19.90
CA LEU A 409 -28.73 -11.14 -21.12
C LEU A 409 -27.84 -10.88 -22.34
N HIS A 410 -27.81 -11.83 -23.27
CA HIS A 410 -27.11 -11.69 -24.54
C HIS A 410 -27.94 -12.26 -25.68
N HIS A 411 -28.06 -11.52 -26.79
CA HIS A 411 -28.84 -11.95 -27.96
C HIS A 411 -28.05 -12.83 -28.94
N ARG A 412 -26.71 -12.83 -28.87
CA ARG A 412 -25.82 -13.47 -29.87
C ARG A 412 -24.74 -14.36 -29.26
N ARG A 413 -24.90 -14.74 -27.98
CA ARG A 413 -23.91 -15.52 -27.25
C ARG A 413 -24.52 -16.86 -26.87
N SER A 414 -23.81 -17.93 -27.19
CA SER A 414 -24.05 -19.26 -26.62
C SER A 414 -23.04 -19.48 -25.49
N GLU A 415 -23.50 -19.99 -24.35
CA GLU A 415 -22.65 -20.34 -23.22
C GLU A 415 -22.82 -21.82 -22.90
N HIS A 416 -21.70 -22.53 -22.82
CA HIS A 416 -21.67 -23.93 -22.40
C HIS A 416 -20.94 -24.03 -21.07
N TRP A 417 -21.60 -24.62 -20.08
CA TRP A 417 -21.08 -24.76 -18.72
C TRP A 417 -20.80 -26.22 -18.41
N VAL A 418 -19.57 -26.50 -17.96
CA VAL A 418 -19.17 -27.82 -17.50
C VAL A 418 -18.72 -27.69 -16.05
N VAL A 419 -19.46 -28.29 -15.14
CA VAL A 419 -19.11 -28.31 -13.70
C VAL A 419 -18.07 -29.39 -13.48
N VAL A 420 -16.81 -28.99 -13.34
CA VAL A 420 -15.69 -29.92 -13.14
C VAL A 420 -15.60 -30.40 -11.68
N ARG A 421 -16.06 -29.58 -10.72
CA ARG A 421 -16.08 -29.91 -9.29
C ARG A 421 -17.14 -29.09 -8.55
N GLY A 422 -17.82 -29.71 -7.59
CA GLY A 422 -18.87 -29.08 -6.79
C GLY A 422 -20.26 -29.23 -7.42
N THR A 423 -21.23 -28.49 -6.87
CA THR A 423 -22.61 -28.47 -7.36
C THR A 423 -23.00 -27.04 -7.66
N LEU A 424 -23.46 -26.80 -8.89
CA LEU A 424 -24.12 -25.56 -9.29
C LEU A 424 -25.63 -25.82 -9.22
N ALA A 425 -26.36 -25.04 -8.41
CA ALA A 425 -27.79 -25.17 -8.20
C ALA A 425 -28.53 -23.93 -8.70
#